data_AF-A0A957VGE2-F1
#
_entry.id   AF-A0A957VGE2-F1
#
_cell.length_a   1.000
_cell.length_b   1.000
_cell.length_c   1.000
_cell.angle_alpha   90.00
_cell.angle_beta   90.00
_cell.angle_gamma   90.00
#
_symmetry.space_group_name_H-M   'P 1'
#
loop_
_entity.id
_entity.type
_entity.pdbx_description
1 polymer ?
#
loop_
_entity_poly.entity_id
_entity_poly.type
_entity_poly.pdbx_seq_one_letter_code
_entity_poly.pdbx_strand_id
1 'polypeptide(L)'
;PEAAHMVFAAGWEIVMAGLNVTCAVTAGDELLDGLRDLGNASGRFLSAAGRHYLDFYRNFGRPGMCLHDVHPVAYLLRPEFYTARRACVDVALADDIARGQTVADFRGQWERPLQTEILETVDGAAFLDLFMARIATLP
;
A
#
# COMPACT_ATOMS: atom_id res chain seq x y z
N PRO A 1 -9.73 -6.76 14.27
CA PRO A 1 -8.58 -5.90 14.69
C PRO A 1 -7.62 -6.63 15.64
N GLU A 2 -8.16 -7.58 16.40
CA GLU A 2 -7.48 -8.51 17.30
C GLU A 2 -6.33 -9.24 16.62
N ALA A 3 -6.53 -9.77 15.40
CA ALA A 3 -5.46 -10.43 14.64
C ALA A 3 -4.30 -9.47 14.33
N ALA A 4 -4.59 -8.21 13.95
CA ALA A 4 -3.57 -7.22 13.71
C ALA A 4 -2.82 -6.84 15.00
N HIS A 5 -3.53 -6.68 16.13
CA HIS A 5 -2.91 -6.48 17.44
C HIS A 5 -1.94 -7.62 17.78
N MET A 6 -2.36 -8.88 17.58
CA MET A 6 -1.48 -10.04 17.80
C MET A 6 -0.23 -10.01 16.90
N VAL A 7 -0.38 -9.65 15.62
CA VAL A 7 0.77 -9.53 14.70
C VAL A 7 1.72 -8.43 15.13
N PHE A 8 1.21 -7.25 15.52
CA PHE A 8 2.04 -6.14 16.01
C PHE A 8 2.68 -6.44 17.37
N ALA A 9 2.08 -7.29 18.20
CA ALA A 9 2.60 -7.67 19.52
C ALA A 9 3.57 -8.86 19.51
N ALA A 10 3.76 -9.55 18.38
CA ALA A 10 4.49 -10.82 18.30
C ALA A 10 6.03 -10.71 18.45
N GLY A 11 6.58 -9.50 18.51
CA GLY A 11 8.02 -9.27 18.78
C GLY A 11 8.97 -9.51 17.60
N TRP A 12 8.43 -9.70 16.39
CA TRP A 12 9.21 -9.70 15.15
C TRP A 12 9.27 -8.30 14.51
N GLU A 13 10.21 -8.12 13.59
CA GLU A 13 10.30 -6.91 12.77
C GLU A 13 9.14 -6.85 11.76
N ILE A 14 8.54 -5.68 11.60
CA ILE A 14 7.39 -5.46 10.72
C ILE A 14 7.71 -4.29 9.79
N VAL A 15 7.44 -4.47 8.49
CA VAL A 15 7.33 -3.36 7.55
C VAL A 15 5.86 -3.11 7.27
N MET A 16 5.39 -1.89 7.54
CA MET A 16 4.01 -1.49 7.36
C MET A 16 3.86 -0.56 6.15
N ALA A 17 3.37 -1.09 5.04
CA ALA A 17 2.90 -0.31 3.89
C ALA A 17 1.46 0.18 4.14
N GLY A 18 1.34 1.29 4.88
CA GLY A 18 0.04 1.88 5.22
C GLY A 18 -0.52 2.81 4.14
N LEU A 19 -1.68 3.42 4.45
CA LEU A 19 -2.34 4.37 3.56
C LEU A 19 -1.45 5.57 3.17
N ASN A 20 -0.43 5.89 3.97
CA ASN A 20 0.60 6.88 3.69
C ASN A 20 1.21 6.71 2.30
N VAL A 21 1.63 5.49 1.93
CA VAL A 21 2.24 5.22 0.63
C VAL A 21 1.23 4.69 -0.37
N THR A 22 0.26 3.88 0.06
CA THR A 22 -0.66 3.25 -0.88
C THR A 22 -1.67 4.22 -1.50
N CYS A 23 -1.98 5.32 -0.81
CA CYS A 23 -2.83 6.37 -1.35
C CYS A 23 -2.04 7.53 -1.96
N ALA A 24 -0.72 7.53 -1.85
CA ALA A 24 0.14 8.56 -2.46
C ALA A 24 0.26 8.37 -3.98
N VAL A 25 0.11 7.14 -4.48
CA VAL A 25 0.13 6.82 -5.90
C VAL A 25 -1.25 6.36 -6.33
N THR A 26 -1.86 7.09 -7.25
CA THR A 26 -3.15 6.73 -7.84
C THR A 26 -2.99 6.35 -9.31
N ALA A 27 -3.83 5.42 -9.74
CA ALA A 27 -3.94 4.95 -11.10
C ALA A 27 -5.28 5.41 -11.71
N GLY A 28 -5.25 5.92 -12.92
CA GLY A 28 -6.43 6.34 -13.68
C GLY A 28 -6.56 5.59 -15.01
N ASP A 29 -7.37 6.14 -15.92
CA ASP A 29 -7.58 5.55 -17.24
C ASP A 29 -6.28 5.36 -18.02
N GLU A 30 -5.32 6.28 -17.90
CA GLU A 30 -4.01 6.22 -18.58
C GLU A 30 -3.23 4.93 -18.24
N LEU A 31 -3.13 4.58 -16.95
CA LEU A 31 -2.47 3.34 -16.55
C LEU A 31 -3.23 2.12 -17.08
N LEU A 32 -4.57 2.15 -17.02
CA LEU A 32 -5.41 1.04 -17.45
C LEU A 32 -5.36 0.83 -18.98
N ASP A 33 -5.32 1.91 -19.75
CA ASP A 33 -5.08 1.86 -21.19
C ASP A 33 -3.68 1.33 -21.47
N GLY A 34 -2.65 1.81 -20.77
CA GLY A 34 -1.30 1.29 -20.86
C GLY A 34 -1.22 -0.21 -20.58
N LEU A 35 -1.91 -0.71 -19.55
CA LEU A 35 -1.96 -2.15 -19.22
C LEU A 35 -2.62 -2.98 -20.33
N ARG A 36 -3.70 -2.47 -20.94
CA ARG A 36 -4.34 -3.13 -22.09
C ARG A 36 -3.37 -3.19 -23.28
N ASP A 37 -2.65 -2.09 -23.52
CA ASP A 37 -1.80 -1.89 -24.69
C ASP A 37 -0.49 -2.67 -24.62
N LEU A 38 -0.13 -3.24 -23.45
CA LEU A 38 0.92 -4.26 -23.33
C LEU A 38 0.67 -5.50 -24.21
N GLY A 39 -0.58 -5.76 -24.62
CA GLY A 39 -0.91 -6.84 -25.56
C GLY A 39 -0.88 -8.25 -24.98
N ASN A 40 -0.60 -8.42 -23.68
CA ASN A 40 -0.61 -9.71 -22.98
C ASN A 40 -1.92 -9.96 -22.21
N ALA A 41 -2.15 -11.20 -21.78
CA ALA A 41 -3.40 -11.60 -21.12
C ALA A 41 -3.56 -10.95 -19.74
N SER A 42 -2.47 -10.86 -18.99
CA SER A 42 -2.42 -10.28 -17.65
C SER A 42 -2.75 -8.79 -17.66
N GLY A 43 -2.19 -8.02 -18.60
CA GLY A 43 -2.46 -6.60 -18.78
C GLY A 43 -3.90 -6.33 -19.19
N ARG A 44 -4.48 -7.13 -20.10
CA ARG A 44 -5.91 -7.05 -20.44
C ARG A 44 -6.81 -7.34 -19.23
N PHE A 45 -6.48 -8.37 -18.45
CA PHE A 45 -7.23 -8.72 -17.25
C PHE A 45 -7.18 -7.59 -16.22
N LEU A 46 -5.98 -7.08 -15.91
CA LEU A 46 -5.80 -6.00 -14.95
C LEU A 46 -6.47 -4.70 -15.40
N SER A 47 -6.42 -4.38 -16.70
CA SER A 47 -7.15 -3.24 -17.26
C SER A 47 -8.66 -3.38 -17.02
N ALA A 48 -9.23 -4.55 -17.33
CA ALA A 48 -10.67 -4.79 -17.16
C ALA A 48 -11.11 -4.76 -15.69
N ALA A 49 -10.39 -5.47 -14.80
CA ALA A 49 -10.67 -5.48 -13.37
C ALA A 49 -10.46 -4.09 -12.73
N GLY A 50 -9.39 -3.41 -13.13
CA GLY A 50 -9.04 -2.08 -12.64
C GLY A 50 -10.07 -1.01 -13.04
N ARG A 51 -10.73 -1.11 -14.19
CA ARG A 51 -11.84 -0.19 -14.54
C ARG A 51 -12.99 -0.28 -13.55
N HIS A 52 -13.38 -1.49 -13.16
CA HIS A 52 -14.42 -1.68 -12.14
C HIS A 52 -14.00 -1.05 -10.80
N TYR A 53 -12.75 -1.22 -10.41
CA TYR A 53 -12.22 -0.63 -9.18
C TYR A 53 -12.10 0.91 -9.26
N LEU A 54 -11.71 1.46 -10.41
CA LEU A 54 -11.68 2.89 -10.66
C LEU A 54 -13.06 3.53 -10.58
N ASP A 55 -14.09 2.87 -11.13
CA ASP A 55 -15.47 3.34 -11.04
C ASP A 55 -15.99 3.36 -9.59
N PHE A 56 -15.59 2.38 -8.76
CA PHE A 56 -15.84 2.43 -7.32
C PHE A 56 -15.23 3.69 -6.68
N TYR A 57 -13.98 4.04 -6.99
CA TYR A 57 -13.35 5.27 -6.48
C TYR A 57 -14.05 6.55 -6.95
N ARG A 58 -14.50 6.59 -8.20
CA ARG A 58 -15.25 7.72 -8.76
C ARG A 58 -16.55 7.99 -8.03
N ASN A 59 -17.23 6.95 -7.51
CA ASN A 59 -18.43 7.12 -6.68
C ASN A 59 -18.15 7.86 -5.36
N PHE A 60 -16.90 7.88 -4.89
CA PHE A 60 -16.45 8.68 -3.75
C PHE A 60 -15.80 10.01 -4.15
N GLY A 61 -15.97 10.44 -5.41
CA GLY A 61 -15.40 11.67 -5.93
C GLY A 61 -13.89 11.63 -6.14
N ARG A 62 -13.27 10.45 -6.21
CA ARG A 62 -11.83 10.29 -6.44
C ARG A 62 -11.54 10.01 -7.92
N PRO A 63 -10.62 10.75 -8.56
CA PRO A 63 -10.32 10.60 -9.99
C PRO A 63 -9.45 9.38 -10.32
N GLY A 64 -8.84 8.74 -9.31
CA GLY A 64 -7.95 7.59 -9.48
C GLY A 64 -8.09 6.59 -8.33
N MET A 65 -7.80 5.32 -8.62
CA MET A 65 -7.77 4.21 -7.66
C MET A 65 -6.39 4.07 -7.02
N CYS A 66 -6.32 3.55 -5.80
CA CYS A 66 -5.08 3.31 -5.08
C CYS A 66 -4.59 1.87 -5.32
N LEU A 67 -3.29 1.66 -5.55
CA LEU A 67 -2.73 0.32 -5.79
C LEU A 67 -2.16 -0.28 -4.49
N HIS A 68 -3.02 -0.66 -3.55
CA HIS A 68 -2.60 -1.00 -2.17
C HIS A 68 -1.60 -2.16 -2.07
N ASP A 69 -2.01 -3.36 -2.50
CA ASP A 69 -1.33 -4.60 -2.12
C ASP A 69 -0.03 -4.86 -2.89
N VAL A 70 0.27 -4.05 -3.90
CA VAL A 70 1.52 -4.15 -4.67
C VAL A 70 2.67 -3.42 -3.99
N HIS A 71 2.41 -2.52 -3.03
CA HIS A 71 3.46 -1.79 -2.32
C HIS A 71 4.38 -2.67 -1.47
N PRO A 72 3.88 -3.63 -0.66
CA PRO A 72 4.76 -4.56 0.06
C PRO A 72 5.72 -5.32 -0.87
N VAL A 73 5.23 -5.80 -2.01
CA VAL A 73 6.05 -6.51 -2.99
C VAL A 73 7.05 -5.56 -3.65
N ALA A 74 6.63 -4.36 -4.02
CA ALA A 74 7.51 -3.34 -4.58
C ALA A 74 8.61 -2.92 -3.60
N TYR A 75 8.30 -2.80 -2.31
CA TYR A 75 9.29 -2.51 -1.26
C TYR A 75 10.32 -3.63 -1.13
N LEU A 76 9.89 -4.89 -1.17
CA LEU A 76 10.83 -6.03 -1.15
C LEU A 76 11.77 -6.04 -2.37
N LEU A 77 11.29 -5.58 -3.53
CA LEU A 77 12.09 -5.53 -4.75
C LEU A 77 13.00 -4.29 -4.82
N ARG A 78 12.49 -3.14 -4.39
CA ARG A 78 13.09 -1.80 -4.57
C ARG A 78 12.82 -0.94 -3.32
N PRO A 79 13.43 -1.25 -2.16
CA PRO A 79 13.21 -0.49 -0.93
C PRO A 79 13.61 0.98 -1.05
N GLU A 80 14.53 1.32 -1.96
CA GLU A 80 14.99 2.69 -2.20
C GLU A 80 13.93 3.62 -2.80
N PHE A 81 12.80 3.08 -3.27
CA PHE A 81 11.66 3.91 -3.68
C PHE A 81 10.95 4.55 -2.49
N TYR A 82 11.19 4.07 -1.28
CA TYR A 82 10.42 4.42 -0.10
C TYR A 82 11.26 5.20 0.90
N THR A 83 10.61 6.10 1.62
CA THR A 83 11.11 6.55 2.92
C THR A 83 10.30 5.87 4.01
N ALA A 84 10.92 5.71 5.18
CA ALA A 84 10.27 5.06 6.30
C ALA A 84 10.70 5.63 7.63
N ARG A 85 9.84 5.46 8.62
CA ARG A 85 10.10 5.84 10.01
C ARG A 85 9.77 4.69 10.94
N ARG A 86 10.68 4.42 11.88
CA ARG A 86 10.46 3.39 12.90
C ARG A 86 9.62 3.92 14.05
N ALA A 87 8.67 3.12 14.51
CA ALA A 87 7.84 3.40 15.68
C ALA A 87 7.41 2.10 16.37
N CYS A 88 6.99 2.20 17.63
CA CYS A 88 6.13 1.20 18.21
C CYS A 88 4.71 1.41 17.67
N VAL A 89 4.02 0.34 17.28
CA VAL A 89 2.64 0.39 16.77
C VAL A 89 1.77 -0.56 17.57
N ASP A 90 0.59 -0.09 17.96
CA ASP A 90 -0.47 -0.90 18.56
C ASP A 90 -1.77 -0.72 17.77
N VAL A 91 -2.76 -1.58 18.01
CA VAL A 91 -4.06 -1.54 17.34
C VAL A 91 -5.16 -1.31 18.37
N ALA A 92 -5.99 -0.28 18.15
CA ALA A 92 -7.11 -0.01 19.01
C ALA A 92 -8.15 -1.15 18.96
N LEU A 93 -8.42 -1.76 20.13
CA LEU A 93 -9.36 -2.87 20.28
C LEU A 93 -10.67 -2.48 20.95
N ALA A 94 -10.71 -1.31 21.60
CA ALA A 94 -11.92 -0.80 22.23
C ALA A 94 -13.06 -0.72 21.20
N ASP A 95 -14.29 -1.01 21.64
CA ASP A 95 -15.47 -0.93 20.79
C ASP A 95 -15.99 0.51 20.72
N ASP A 96 -15.20 1.34 20.03
CA ASP A 96 -15.48 2.75 19.82
C ASP A 96 -15.10 3.17 18.39
N ILE A 97 -15.15 4.47 18.11
CA ILE A 97 -14.87 5.04 16.78
C ILE A 97 -13.44 4.77 16.27
N ALA A 98 -12.50 4.45 17.15
CA ALA A 98 -11.11 4.18 16.81
C ALA A 98 -10.84 2.67 16.61
N ARG A 99 -11.83 1.80 16.81
CA ARG A 99 -11.67 0.34 16.67
C ARG A 99 -10.97 -0.04 15.36
N GLY A 100 -9.80 -0.65 15.47
CA GLY A 100 -8.96 -1.08 14.36
C GLY A 100 -7.95 -0.06 13.84
N GLN A 101 -7.89 1.14 14.41
CA GLN A 101 -6.84 2.11 14.10
C GLN A 101 -5.46 1.58 14.55
N THR A 102 -4.47 1.67 13.67
CA THR A 102 -3.06 1.53 14.01
C THR A 102 -2.56 2.83 14.65
N VAL A 103 -2.10 2.77 15.90
CA VAL A 103 -1.58 3.91 16.65
C VAL A 103 -0.06 3.78 16.72
N ALA A 104 0.65 4.74 16.13
CA ALA A 104 2.10 4.77 16.09
C ALA A 104 2.66 5.78 17.10
N ASP A 105 3.50 5.32 18.02
CA ASP A 105 4.22 6.18 18.95
C ASP A 105 5.55 6.65 18.35
N PHE A 106 5.46 7.72 17.55
CA PHE A 106 6.63 8.35 16.92
C PHE A 106 7.54 9.11 17.90
N ARG A 107 7.10 9.31 19.16
CA ARG A 107 7.83 10.04 20.19
C ARG A 107 8.51 9.11 21.20
N GLY A 108 8.26 7.80 21.14
CA GLY A 108 8.83 6.81 22.04
C GLY A 108 8.35 6.93 23.49
N GLN A 109 7.16 7.51 23.72
CA GLN A 109 6.57 7.68 25.05
C GLN A 109 6.12 6.37 25.70
N TRP A 110 5.92 5.30 24.93
CA TRP A 110 5.50 4.00 25.45
C TRP A 110 6.66 3.15 25.97
N GLU A 111 7.91 3.57 25.73
CA GLU A 111 9.12 2.85 26.16
C GLU A 111 9.13 1.37 25.70
N ARG A 112 8.56 1.10 24.53
CA ARG A 112 8.51 -0.22 23.87
C ARG A 112 9.48 -0.28 22.68
N PRO A 113 9.89 -1.48 22.24
CA PRO A 113 10.74 -1.63 21.06
C PRO A 113 10.15 -0.99 19.79
N LEU A 114 10.98 -0.32 19.00
CA LEU A 114 10.60 0.29 17.72
C LEU A 114 10.66 -0.74 16.58
N GLN A 115 9.84 -1.79 16.68
CA GLN A 115 9.88 -2.97 15.78
C GLN A 115 9.20 -2.77 14.43
N THR A 116 8.44 -1.69 14.26
CA THR A 116 7.71 -1.42 13.00
C THR A 116 8.41 -0.33 12.22
N GLU A 117 8.83 -0.64 10.99
CA GLU A 117 9.20 0.32 9.97
C GLU A 117 7.94 0.71 9.16
N ILE A 118 7.47 1.94 9.36
CA ILE A 118 6.28 2.45 8.69
C ILE A 118 6.72 3.21 7.44
N LEU A 119 6.25 2.78 6.27
CA LEU A 119 6.55 3.48 5.01
C LEU A 119 5.79 4.81 4.97
N GLU A 120 6.49 5.93 4.77
CA GLU A 120 5.93 7.29 4.83
C GLU A 120 5.70 7.87 3.43
N THR A 121 6.66 7.72 2.52
CA THR A 121 6.55 8.19 1.13
C THR A 121 7.03 7.14 0.15
N VAL A 122 6.67 7.34 -1.12
CA VAL A 122 7.10 6.51 -2.25
C VAL A 122 7.38 7.38 -3.47
N ASP A 123 8.42 7.06 -4.22
CA ASP A 123 8.60 7.55 -5.59
C ASP A 123 7.57 6.89 -6.49
N GLY A 124 6.46 7.59 -6.71
CA GLY A 124 5.32 7.07 -7.47
C GLY A 124 5.63 6.78 -8.93
N ALA A 125 6.50 7.57 -9.56
CA ALA A 125 6.85 7.37 -10.96
C ALA A 125 7.70 6.10 -11.12
N ALA A 126 8.77 5.97 -10.32
CA ALA A 126 9.61 4.78 -10.35
C ALA A 126 8.85 3.51 -9.98
N PHE A 127 7.89 3.62 -9.05
CA PHE A 127 6.99 2.52 -8.69
C PHE A 127 6.07 2.11 -9.84
N LEU A 128 5.41 3.05 -10.52
CA LEU A 128 4.51 2.74 -11.65
C LEU A 128 5.29 2.15 -12.84
N ASP A 129 6.50 2.66 -13.10
CA ASP A 129 7.38 2.10 -14.12
C ASP A 129 7.76 0.65 -13.80
N LEU A 130 8.13 0.36 -12.54
CA LEU A 130 8.39 -1.01 -12.11
C LEU A 130 7.15 -1.89 -12.28
N PHE A 131 5.98 -1.40 -11.85
CA PHE A 131 4.73 -2.14 -11.96
C PHE A 131 4.42 -2.50 -13.41
N MET A 132 4.43 -1.52 -14.32
CA MET A 132 4.19 -1.73 -15.75
C MET A 132 5.21 -2.69 -16.37
N ALA A 133 6.50 -2.51 -16.05
CA ALA A 133 7.56 -3.38 -16.56
C ALA A 133 7.40 -4.84 -16.09
N ARG A 134 6.93 -5.08 -14.87
CA ARG A 134 6.66 -6.44 -14.36
C ARG A 134 5.46 -7.06 -15.05
N ILE A 135 4.36 -6.34 -15.21
CA ILE A 135 3.18 -6.87 -15.91
C ILE A 135 3.49 -7.17 -17.38
N ALA A 136 4.34 -6.38 -18.04
CA ALA A 136 4.76 -6.62 -19.42
C ALA A 136 5.46 -7.98 -19.62
N THR A 137 6.06 -8.54 -18.56
CA THR A 137 6.76 -9.84 -18.60
C THR A 137 5.84 -11.05 -18.38
N LEU A 138 4.58 -10.81 -18.01
CA LEU A 138 3.60 -11.87 -17.75
C LEU A 138 2.87 -12.31 -19.02
N PRO A 139 2.25 -13.51 -19.01
CA PRO A 139 1.45 -14.02 -20.12
C PRO A 139 0.27 -13.11 -20.49
#